data_AF-W3X0B2-F1
#
_entry.id   AF-W3X0B2-F1
#
_cell.length_a   1.000
_cell.length_b   1.000
_cell.length_c   1.000
_cell.angle_alpha   90.00
_cell.angle_beta   90.00
_cell.angle_gamma   90.00
#
_symmetry.space_group_name_H-M   'P 1'
#
loop_
_entity.id
_entity.type
_entity.pdbx_description
1 polymer ?
#
loop_
_entity_poly.entity_id
_entity_poly.type
_entity_poly.pdbx_seq_one_letter_code
_entity_poly.pdbx_strand_id
1 'polypeptide(L)'
;MRSCTRLPKLPGVRFFSEGVSQPSNKVQVYISKSRDPWLNLSIEHFLLQKSAPESTVLFLYTNRPCVVIGRNQNPWLEVNLGLVNSPGSFKRELEQWTDKTSPGESSDVLLVRRRSGGGTVFHDEGNVNYSVICPPEVFDRDRHAEMVVRALRSLGVETARVNERHDIVLDVDGSSGSETYKISGSAYKLTRLRSLHHGTCLLSSPNLPNIGQYLRSPAAPYIMARGVESVRSKIRNVELETSDFEEAVVAEFGSMYGNADAEFIDENEAFQNQIIQKGFKEIIDDKWTYEQTPRFLFSTHSNAEDERIKPALPDEIPKPFEVLIDARHGEILSGGITDMSPTNALNGAHIHTIQDWRQYTEGAGGEWLNRMFGIKS
;
A
#
# COMPACT_ATOMS: atom_id res chain seq x y z
N MET A 1 28.66 -20.00 -0.46
CA MET A 1 29.31 -19.03 0.46
C MET A 1 30.31 -18.20 -0.33
N ARG A 2 29.91 -17.00 -0.77
CA ARG A 2 30.85 -15.96 -1.19
C ARG A 2 30.68 -14.80 -0.23
N SER A 3 31.79 -14.47 0.42
CA SER A 3 31.92 -13.45 1.45
C SER A 3 31.61 -12.09 0.85
N CYS A 4 30.53 -11.46 1.32
CA CYS A 4 30.31 -10.03 1.19
C CYS A 4 31.34 -9.35 2.11
N THR A 5 32.49 -9.00 1.55
CA THR A 5 33.52 -8.24 2.25
C THR A 5 33.02 -6.83 2.50
N ARG A 6 32.67 -6.52 3.76
CA ARG A 6 32.49 -5.14 4.25
C ARG A 6 33.71 -4.32 3.86
N LEU A 7 33.50 -3.28 3.04
CA LEU A 7 34.44 -2.17 3.00
C LEU A 7 34.35 -1.43 4.35
N PRO A 8 35.48 -1.02 4.95
CA PRO A 8 35.45 -0.28 6.20
C PRO A 8 34.77 1.08 5.99
N LYS A 9 33.75 1.38 6.81
CA LYS A 9 33.21 2.74 6.94
C LYS A 9 34.38 3.67 7.26
N LEU A 10 34.51 4.78 6.52
CA LEU A 10 35.49 5.83 6.81
C LEU A 10 35.40 6.23 8.32
N PRO A 11 36.50 6.62 8.97
CA PRO A 11 36.48 6.96 10.39
C PRO A 11 35.55 8.16 10.63
N GLY A 12 34.51 7.96 11.45
CA GLY A 12 33.44 8.92 11.68
C GLY A 12 32.15 8.46 11.01
N VAL A 13 31.35 7.67 11.73
CA VAL A 13 30.04 7.18 11.25
C VAL A 13 29.17 8.38 10.93
N ARG A 14 29.07 8.72 9.64
CA ARG A 14 28.05 9.63 9.11
C ARG A 14 26.75 8.83 9.02
N PHE A 15 25.71 9.28 9.70
CA PHE A 15 24.37 8.75 9.51
C PHE A 15 23.92 8.99 8.06
N PHE A 16 23.22 8.05 7.42
CA PHE A 16 22.71 8.26 6.04
C PHE A 16 21.94 9.58 5.92
N SER A 17 21.22 9.95 6.99
CA SER A 17 20.45 11.19 7.06
C SER A 17 21.26 12.49 6.91
N GLU A 18 22.57 12.48 7.21
CA GLU A 18 23.45 13.63 6.98
C GLU A 18 23.90 13.71 5.51
N GLY A 19 24.08 12.56 4.85
CA GLY A 19 24.43 12.48 3.43
C GLY A 19 23.28 12.89 2.51
N VAL A 20 22.05 12.57 2.90
CA VAL A 20 20.83 12.85 2.12
C VAL A 20 20.73 14.31 1.69
N SER A 21 20.97 15.25 2.61
CA SER A 21 20.82 16.70 2.36
C SER A 21 22.03 17.38 1.74
N GLN A 22 23.17 16.68 1.55
CA GLN A 22 24.39 17.29 1.01
C GLN A 22 24.25 17.58 -0.49
N PRO A 23 24.39 18.85 -0.93
CA PRO A 23 24.24 19.19 -2.35
C PRO A 23 25.27 18.56 -3.29
N SER A 24 26.40 18.10 -2.75
CA SER A 24 27.43 17.34 -3.48
C SER A 24 26.97 15.92 -3.84
N ASN A 25 26.01 15.36 -3.11
CA ASN A 25 25.51 14.01 -3.32
C ASN A 25 24.39 14.03 -4.37
N LYS A 26 24.79 14.11 -5.65
CA LYS A 26 23.87 14.24 -6.79
C LYS A 26 23.13 12.95 -7.11
N VAL A 27 23.73 11.80 -6.84
CA VAL A 27 23.13 10.47 -7.07
C VAL A 27 23.27 9.66 -5.80
N GLN A 28 22.18 9.05 -5.36
CA GLN A 28 22.13 8.33 -4.07
C GLN A 28 21.29 7.06 -4.24
N VAL A 29 21.75 5.96 -3.65
CA VAL A 29 21.05 4.66 -3.66
C VAL A 29 20.92 4.18 -2.24
N TYR A 30 19.70 3.92 -1.79
CA TYR A 30 19.39 3.40 -0.47
C TYR A 30 18.59 2.10 -0.56
N ILE A 31 18.88 1.14 0.31
CA ILE A 31 18.14 -0.12 0.42
C ILE A 31 17.71 -0.30 1.88
N SER A 32 16.41 -0.44 2.15
CA SER A 32 15.93 -0.70 3.50
C SER A 32 16.13 -2.15 3.90
N LYS A 33 16.65 -2.38 5.10
CA LYS A 33 16.66 -3.71 5.73
C LYS A 33 15.38 -4.01 6.50
N SER A 34 14.54 -3.00 6.75
CA SER A 34 13.29 -3.19 7.46
C SER A 34 12.23 -3.81 6.56
N ARG A 35 11.38 -4.64 7.18
CA ARG A 35 10.13 -5.12 6.56
C ARG A 35 8.90 -4.38 7.08
N ASP A 36 9.05 -3.37 7.94
CA ASP A 36 7.91 -2.60 8.46
C ASP A 36 7.43 -1.56 7.42
N PRO A 37 6.19 -1.67 6.90
CA PRO A 37 5.66 -0.71 5.94
C PRO A 37 5.53 0.70 6.49
N TRP A 38 5.28 0.89 7.79
CA TRP A 38 5.22 2.23 8.39
C TRP A 38 6.60 2.89 8.42
N LEU A 39 7.64 2.12 8.73
CA LEU A 39 9.02 2.61 8.71
C LEU A 39 9.49 2.91 7.28
N ASN A 40 9.29 1.97 6.35
CA ASN A 40 9.70 2.14 4.96
C ASN A 40 9.03 3.37 4.31
N LEU A 41 7.73 3.57 4.50
CA LEU A 41 7.04 4.77 3.99
C LEU A 41 7.46 6.06 4.72
N SER A 42 7.97 5.97 5.94
CA SER A 42 8.51 7.11 6.68
C SER A 42 9.92 7.48 6.22
N ILE A 43 10.76 6.49 5.89
CA ILE A 43 12.06 6.69 5.24
C ILE A 43 11.85 7.32 3.85
N GLU A 44 10.96 6.75 3.04
CA GLU A 44 10.62 7.29 1.71
C GLU A 44 10.18 8.75 1.79
N HIS A 45 9.32 9.08 2.78
CA HIS A 45 8.89 10.45 3.00
C HIS A 45 10.03 11.38 3.44
N PHE A 46 10.91 10.91 4.33
CA PHE A 46 12.09 11.66 4.75
C PHE A 46 13.01 11.96 3.56
N LEU A 47 13.30 10.95 2.73
CA LEU A 47 14.10 11.12 1.52
C LEU A 47 13.47 12.16 0.59
N LEU A 48 12.15 12.11 0.37
CA LEU A 48 11.43 13.09 -0.45
C LEU A 48 11.56 14.52 0.10
N GLN A 49 11.50 14.69 1.42
CA GLN A 49 11.53 16.00 2.06
C GLN A 49 12.94 16.58 2.23
N LYS A 50 13.95 15.73 2.37
CA LYS A 50 15.27 16.13 2.88
C LYS A 50 16.41 15.93 1.91
N SER A 51 16.24 15.13 0.85
CA SER A 51 17.31 15.03 -0.15
C SER A 51 17.51 16.36 -0.88
N ALA A 52 18.75 16.65 -1.28
CA ALA A 52 19.09 17.91 -1.94
C ALA A 52 18.24 18.15 -3.21
N PRO A 53 17.79 19.39 -3.52
CA PRO A 53 16.88 19.66 -4.63
C PRO A 53 17.33 19.08 -5.98
N GLU A 54 18.62 19.22 -6.28
CA GLU A 54 19.26 18.77 -7.53
C GLU A 54 19.72 17.30 -7.51
N SER A 55 19.34 16.53 -6.48
CA SER A 55 19.74 15.11 -6.36
C SER A 55 18.70 14.17 -6.94
N THR A 56 19.17 13.04 -7.46
CA THR A 56 18.34 11.88 -7.81
C THR A 56 18.62 10.75 -6.83
N VAL A 57 17.57 10.21 -6.24
CA VAL A 57 17.64 9.20 -5.18
C VAL A 57 16.86 7.97 -5.63
N LEU A 58 17.48 6.78 -5.56
CA LEU A 58 16.80 5.50 -5.63
C LEU A 58 16.65 4.94 -4.20
N PHE A 59 15.45 4.47 -3.87
CA PHE A 59 15.17 3.76 -2.64
C PHE A 59 14.46 2.44 -2.94
N LEU A 60 15.02 1.32 -2.48
CA LEU A 60 14.47 -0.02 -2.63
C LEU A 60 14.07 -0.58 -1.25
N TYR A 61 12.90 -1.21 -1.18
CA TYR A 61 12.40 -1.81 0.06
C TYR A 61 11.35 -2.90 -0.19
N THR A 62 11.25 -3.84 0.75
CA THR A 62 10.19 -4.87 0.78
C THR A 62 9.46 -4.75 2.10
N ASN A 63 8.16 -5.01 2.12
CA ASN A 63 7.37 -4.97 3.35
C ASN A 63 6.88 -6.38 3.70
N ARG A 64 6.70 -6.64 4.99
CA ARG A 64 5.89 -7.77 5.47
C ARG A 64 4.44 -7.61 4.99
N PRO A 65 3.61 -8.67 5.08
CA PRO A 65 2.23 -8.67 4.60
C PRO A 65 1.44 -7.42 4.99
N CYS A 66 1.04 -6.61 4.00
CA CYS A 66 0.21 -5.43 4.22
C CYS A 66 -0.58 -5.03 2.98
N VAL A 67 -1.73 -4.38 3.21
CA VAL A 67 -2.53 -3.70 2.19
C VAL A 67 -2.22 -2.21 2.27
N VAL A 68 -1.71 -1.64 1.17
CA VAL A 68 -1.35 -0.23 1.08
C VAL A 68 -2.38 0.52 0.23
N ILE A 69 -3.21 1.34 0.88
CA ILE A 69 -4.21 2.20 0.23
C ILE A 69 -3.61 3.56 -0.15
N GLY A 70 -4.10 4.15 -1.24
CA GLY A 70 -3.70 5.48 -1.68
C GLY A 70 -4.21 6.60 -0.76
N ARG A 71 -3.60 7.79 -0.87
CA ARG A 71 -3.85 8.93 0.03
C ARG A 71 -5.32 9.36 0.16
N ASN A 72 -6.10 9.20 -0.92
CA ASN A 72 -7.49 9.65 -1.03
C ASN A 72 -8.47 8.48 -1.25
N GLN A 73 -8.09 7.26 -0.90
CA GLN A 73 -8.95 6.09 -1.02
C GLN A 73 -9.80 5.85 0.23
N ASN A 74 -10.91 5.13 0.07
CA ASN A 74 -11.77 4.71 1.16
C ASN A 74 -11.43 3.26 1.57
N PRO A 75 -10.92 3.01 2.79
CA PRO A 75 -10.53 1.66 3.22
C PRO A 75 -11.72 0.69 3.24
N TRP A 76 -12.93 1.16 3.58
CA TRP A 76 -14.15 0.35 3.57
C TRP A 76 -14.64 0.03 2.16
N LEU A 77 -14.20 0.76 1.13
CA LEU A 77 -14.52 0.46 -0.26
C LEU A 77 -13.49 -0.49 -0.89
N GLU A 78 -12.21 -0.29 -0.57
CA GLU A 78 -11.10 -0.96 -1.25
C GLU A 78 -10.69 -2.28 -0.59
N VAL A 79 -10.86 -2.41 0.72
CA VAL A 79 -10.24 -3.47 1.52
C VAL A 79 -11.27 -4.32 2.23
N ASN A 80 -11.06 -5.64 2.23
CA ASN A 80 -11.76 -6.54 3.13
C ASN A 80 -11.19 -6.41 4.55
N LEU A 81 -11.67 -5.40 5.28
CA LEU A 81 -11.21 -5.11 6.63
C LEU A 81 -11.47 -6.25 7.62
N GLY A 82 -12.49 -7.08 7.38
CA GLY A 82 -12.72 -8.28 8.20
C GLY A 82 -11.55 -9.28 8.12
N LEU A 83 -10.97 -9.47 6.93
CA LEU A 83 -9.77 -10.31 6.77
C LEU A 83 -8.54 -9.63 7.36
N VAL A 84 -8.34 -8.34 7.11
CA VAL A 84 -7.14 -7.61 7.59
C VAL A 84 -7.12 -7.51 9.11
N ASN A 85 -8.25 -7.25 9.76
CA ASN A 85 -8.32 -7.07 11.21
C ASN A 85 -8.30 -8.40 11.99
N SER A 86 -8.51 -9.54 11.34
CA SER A 86 -8.58 -10.85 12.01
C SER A 86 -7.18 -11.33 12.42
N PRO A 87 -6.93 -11.66 13.72
CA PRO A 87 -5.63 -12.14 14.16
C PRO A 87 -5.33 -13.50 13.54
N GLY A 88 -4.14 -13.68 12.99
CA GLY A 88 -3.81 -14.91 12.30
C GLY A 88 -4.65 -15.16 11.03
N SER A 89 -5.20 -14.10 10.42
CA SER A 89 -5.77 -14.15 9.05
C SER A 89 -4.78 -14.67 8.02
N PHE A 90 -3.49 -14.61 8.34
CA PHE A 90 -2.41 -15.34 7.71
C PHE A 90 -2.19 -16.72 8.36
N LYS A 91 -3.23 -17.58 8.35
CA LYS A 91 -3.10 -19.01 8.64
C LYS A 91 -3.74 -19.82 7.54
N ARG A 92 -2.93 -20.17 6.54
CA ARG A 92 -3.01 -21.42 5.76
C ARG A 92 -1.70 -21.62 5.00
N GLU A 93 -1.04 -22.73 5.31
CA GLU A 93 0.14 -23.30 4.61
C GLU A 93 1.55 -22.69 4.84
N LEU A 94 1.80 -21.95 5.93
CA LEU A 94 3.17 -21.60 6.34
C LEU A 94 3.85 -22.60 7.29
N GLU A 95 3.32 -23.82 7.47
CA GLU A 95 4.04 -24.88 8.20
C GLU A 95 5.32 -25.33 7.50
N GLN A 96 5.55 -24.92 6.24
CA GLN A 96 6.78 -25.20 5.49
C GLN A 96 7.77 -24.03 5.43
N TRP A 97 7.42 -22.86 6.00
CA TRP A 97 8.28 -21.67 6.00
C TRP A 97 8.61 -21.17 7.41
N THR A 98 8.60 -22.08 8.40
CA THR A 98 9.11 -21.81 9.74
C THR A 98 10.53 -22.33 9.87
N ASP A 99 11.52 -21.46 9.63
CA ASP A 99 12.79 -21.58 10.36
C ASP A 99 13.55 -20.26 10.57
N LYS A 100 12.99 -19.07 10.26
CA LYS A 100 13.76 -17.80 10.37
C LYS A 100 12.99 -16.53 10.76
N THR A 101 11.73 -16.61 11.20
CA THR A 101 11.09 -15.41 11.77
C THR A 101 11.63 -15.18 13.18
N SER A 102 12.13 -13.98 13.42
CA SER A 102 12.61 -13.60 14.75
C SER A 102 11.45 -13.66 15.74
N PRO A 103 11.69 -13.97 17.03
CA PRO A 103 10.63 -13.96 18.03
C PRO A 103 10.05 -12.54 18.14
N GLY A 104 8.83 -12.32 17.64
CA GLY A 104 8.10 -11.04 17.77
C GLY A 104 7.38 -10.52 16.52
N GLU A 105 7.57 -11.10 15.34
CA GLU A 105 6.88 -10.65 14.12
C GLU A 105 5.46 -11.24 14.04
N SER A 106 4.45 -10.38 14.16
CA SER A 106 3.05 -10.82 14.01
C SER A 106 2.79 -11.21 12.56
N SER A 107 2.09 -12.33 12.38
CA SER A 107 1.61 -12.82 11.08
C SER A 107 0.38 -12.04 10.60
N ASP A 108 0.14 -10.82 11.08
CA ASP A 108 -1.05 -10.07 10.71
C ASP A 108 -0.79 -9.23 9.47
N VAL A 109 -1.77 -9.19 8.56
CA VAL A 109 -1.76 -8.29 7.43
C VAL A 109 -2.07 -6.88 7.95
N LEU A 110 -1.18 -5.92 7.70
CA LEU A 110 -1.42 -4.53 8.11
C LEU A 110 -2.27 -3.76 7.09
N LEU A 111 -3.06 -2.79 7.55
CA LEU A 111 -3.61 -1.73 6.70
C LEU A 111 -2.74 -0.48 6.81
N VAL A 112 -2.28 0.05 5.68
CA VAL A 112 -1.42 1.25 5.67
C VAL A 112 -1.87 2.23 4.62
N ARG A 113 -1.94 3.53 4.96
CA ARG A 113 -2.22 4.60 3.99
C ARG A 113 -0.94 5.32 3.59
N ARG A 114 -0.59 5.31 2.31
CA ARG A 114 0.58 6.05 1.79
C ARG A 114 0.27 7.53 1.51
N ARG A 115 1.32 8.34 1.34
CA ARG A 115 1.24 9.79 1.08
C ARG A 115 0.99 10.16 -0.39
N SER A 116 1.24 9.24 -1.31
CA SER A 116 0.98 9.35 -2.76
C SER A 116 -0.45 8.96 -3.11
N GLY A 117 -0.91 9.37 -4.30
CA GLY A 117 -2.20 8.95 -4.85
C GLY A 117 -2.17 7.51 -5.41
N GLY A 118 -3.17 7.17 -6.23
CA GLY A 118 -3.27 5.86 -6.89
C GLY A 118 -4.13 4.83 -6.13
N GLY A 119 -4.21 3.61 -6.66
CA GLY A 119 -5.05 2.52 -6.17
C GLY A 119 -4.45 1.74 -4.98
N THR A 120 -5.17 0.74 -4.52
CA THR A 120 -4.76 -0.14 -3.42
C THR A 120 -3.95 -1.32 -3.94
N VAL A 121 -2.89 -1.69 -3.23
CA VAL A 121 -2.00 -2.82 -3.55
C VAL A 121 -1.74 -3.66 -2.30
N PHE A 122 -1.34 -4.92 -2.51
CA PHE A 122 -0.87 -5.81 -1.44
C PHE A 122 0.64 -5.97 -1.56
N HIS A 123 1.35 -5.93 -0.44
CA HIS A 123 2.78 -6.19 -0.36
C HIS A 123 3.03 -7.38 0.55
N ASP A 124 4.07 -8.15 0.23
CA ASP A 124 4.73 -9.13 1.08
C ASP A 124 6.21 -9.25 0.64
N GLU A 125 6.91 -10.25 1.16
CA GLU A 125 8.32 -10.50 0.92
C GLU A 125 8.65 -10.81 -0.55
N GLY A 126 7.67 -11.26 -1.35
CA GLY A 126 7.82 -11.49 -2.78
C GLY A 126 7.48 -10.28 -3.65
N ASN A 127 7.24 -9.11 -3.04
CA ASN A 127 6.98 -7.84 -3.72
C ASN A 127 8.01 -6.77 -3.35
N VAL A 128 8.90 -6.42 -4.28
CA VAL A 128 9.86 -5.33 -4.09
C VAL A 128 9.24 -4.00 -4.49
N ASN A 129 9.49 -2.97 -3.69
CA ASN A 129 9.08 -1.61 -3.98
C ASN A 129 10.31 -0.80 -4.38
N TYR A 130 10.16 0.01 -5.43
CA TYR A 130 11.16 0.97 -5.85
C TYR A 130 10.59 2.38 -5.75
N SER A 131 11.41 3.33 -5.34
CA SER A 131 11.07 4.75 -5.31
C SER A 131 12.22 5.56 -5.90
N VAL A 132 11.94 6.34 -6.94
CA VAL A 132 12.88 7.31 -7.49
C VAL A 132 12.40 8.73 -7.21
N ILE A 133 13.27 9.52 -6.59
CA ILE A 133 13.01 10.92 -6.23
C ILE A 133 13.96 11.80 -7.01
N CYS A 134 13.43 12.74 -7.77
CA CYS A 134 14.19 13.58 -8.69
C CYS A 134 13.70 15.05 -8.67
N PRO A 135 14.44 15.98 -9.28
CA PRO A 135 13.95 17.34 -9.54
C PRO A 135 12.67 17.31 -10.39
N PRO A 136 11.71 18.22 -10.19
CA PRO A 136 10.45 18.26 -10.95
C PRO A 136 10.65 18.42 -12.46
N GLU A 137 11.71 19.11 -12.88
CA GLU A 137 12.01 19.42 -14.27
C GLU A 137 12.37 18.18 -15.09
N VAL A 138 12.83 17.12 -14.41
CA VAL A 138 13.26 15.86 -15.04
C VAL A 138 12.28 14.72 -14.78
N PHE A 139 11.16 15.01 -14.10
CA PHE A 139 10.13 14.03 -13.79
C PHE A 139 9.29 13.71 -15.03
N ASP A 140 9.14 12.42 -15.28
CA ASP A 140 8.24 11.86 -16.27
C ASP A 140 7.64 10.57 -15.71
N ARG A 141 6.38 10.27 -16.04
CA ARG A 141 5.62 9.17 -15.44
C ARG A 141 6.14 7.79 -15.86
N ASP A 142 6.71 7.68 -17.05
CA ASP A 142 7.18 6.42 -17.63
C ASP A 142 8.67 6.24 -17.44
N ARG A 143 9.43 7.32 -17.32
CA ARG A 143 10.90 7.30 -17.20
C ARG A 143 11.46 6.24 -16.24
N HIS A 144 10.97 6.15 -15.00
CA HIS A 144 11.48 5.14 -14.06
C HIS A 144 10.75 3.80 -14.14
N ALA A 145 9.54 3.74 -14.73
CA ALA A 145 8.91 2.46 -15.07
C ALA A 145 9.69 1.77 -16.20
N GLU A 146 10.10 2.51 -17.22
CA GLU A 146 10.97 2.04 -18.31
C GLU A 146 12.36 1.66 -17.81
N MET A 147 12.88 2.32 -16.77
CA MET A 147 14.10 1.89 -16.09
C MET A 147 13.95 0.48 -15.51
N VAL A 148 12.84 0.22 -14.81
CA VAL A 148 12.53 -1.11 -14.25
C VAL A 148 12.26 -2.13 -15.35
N VAL A 149 11.61 -1.75 -16.47
CA VAL A 149 11.44 -2.63 -17.64
C VAL A 149 12.78 -3.07 -18.21
N ARG A 150 13.76 -2.17 -18.35
CA ARG A 150 15.10 -2.55 -18.83
C ARG A 150 15.80 -3.51 -17.87
N ALA A 151 15.68 -3.29 -16.56
CA ALA A 151 16.19 -4.21 -15.54
C ALA A 151 15.51 -5.59 -15.63
N LEU A 152 14.19 -5.65 -15.80
CA LEU A 152 13.46 -6.90 -15.97
C LEU A 152 13.89 -7.65 -17.24
N ARG A 153 14.07 -6.94 -18.36
CA ARG A 153 14.53 -7.53 -19.62
C ARG A 153 15.96 -8.06 -19.54
N SER A 154 16.86 -7.38 -18.83
CA SER A 154 18.22 -7.90 -18.63
C SER A 154 18.26 -9.18 -17.79
N LEU A 155 17.21 -9.43 -17.00
CA LEU A 155 16.99 -10.66 -16.23
C LEU A 155 16.14 -11.71 -16.99
N GLY A 156 15.87 -11.51 -18.29
CA GLY A 156 15.15 -12.47 -19.13
C GLY A 156 13.63 -12.31 -19.18
N VAL A 157 13.06 -11.27 -18.59
CA VAL A 157 11.62 -10.96 -18.66
C VAL A 157 11.34 -10.09 -19.89
N GLU A 158 11.53 -10.66 -21.08
CA GLU A 158 11.62 -9.93 -22.36
C GLU A 158 10.34 -9.14 -22.72
N THR A 159 9.16 -9.69 -22.44
CA THR A 159 7.87 -9.11 -22.82
C THR A 159 7.37 -8.04 -21.83
N ALA A 160 8.14 -7.72 -20.79
CA ALA A 160 7.82 -6.61 -19.90
C ALA A 160 7.77 -5.29 -20.67
N ARG A 161 6.75 -4.46 -20.41
CA ARG A 161 6.62 -3.11 -20.98
C ARG A 161 5.77 -2.20 -20.10
N VAL A 162 5.92 -0.89 -20.29
CA VAL A 162 5.00 0.08 -19.71
C VAL A 162 3.73 0.14 -20.56
N ASN A 163 2.57 0.25 -19.92
CA ASN A 163 1.28 0.44 -20.60
C ASN A 163 0.80 1.89 -20.56
N GLU A 164 -0.32 2.19 -21.21
CA GLU A 164 -0.91 3.54 -21.27
C GLU A 164 -1.31 4.13 -19.90
N ARG A 165 -1.37 3.31 -18.86
CA ARG A 165 -1.68 3.72 -17.48
C ARG A 165 -0.42 3.87 -16.63
N HIS A 166 0.77 3.80 -17.23
CA HIS A 166 2.07 3.89 -16.56
C HIS A 166 2.34 2.71 -15.58
N ASP A 167 1.63 1.59 -15.75
CA ASP A 167 1.90 0.32 -15.06
C ASP A 167 2.90 -0.50 -15.88
N ILE A 168 3.67 -1.39 -15.22
CA ILE A 168 4.45 -2.40 -15.94
C ILE A 168 3.61 -3.67 -16.07
N VAL A 169 3.51 -4.15 -17.30
CA VAL A 169 2.76 -5.35 -17.68
C VAL A 169 3.67 -6.35 -18.36
N LEU A 170 3.25 -7.62 -18.31
CA LEU A 170 3.87 -8.76 -18.94
C LEU A 170 2.87 -9.39 -19.90
N ASP A 171 3.22 -9.45 -21.19
CA ASP A 171 2.44 -10.19 -22.18
C ASP A 171 2.92 -11.65 -22.19
N VAL A 172 1.98 -12.58 -22.04
CA VAL A 172 2.25 -14.02 -21.98
C VAL A 172 1.43 -14.72 -23.04
N ASP A 173 2.11 -15.43 -23.94
CA ASP A 173 1.44 -16.23 -24.96
C ASP A 173 0.85 -17.51 -24.33
N GLY A 174 -0.45 -17.66 -24.46
CA GLY A 174 -1.20 -18.84 -24.03
C GLY A 174 -1.83 -19.59 -25.20
N SER A 175 -2.44 -20.73 -24.90
CA SER A 175 -3.12 -21.60 -25.86
C SER A 175 -4.26 -20.89 -26.63
N SER A 176 -4.80 -19.82 -26.05
CA SER A 176 -5.96 -19.07 -26.55
C SER A 176 -5.60 -17.66 -27.06
N GLY A 177 -4.32 -17.34 -27.21
CA GLY A 177 -3.81 -16.02 -27.57
C GLY A 177 -2.91 -15.41 -26.49
N SER A 178 -2.44 -14.18 -26.73
CA SER A 178 -1.60 -13.44 -25.79
C SER A 178 -2.45 -12.78 -24.70
N GLU A 179 -2.09 -13.01 -23.44
CA GLU A 179 -2.74 -12.38 -22.28
C GLU A 179 -1.79 -11.42 -21.58
N THR A 180 -2.29 -10.25 -21.19
CA THR A 180 -1.52 -9.23 -20.47
C THR A 180 -1.78 -9.31 -18.97
N TYR A 181 -0.70 -9.39 -18.18
CA TYR A 181 -0.73 -9.41 -16.71
C TYR A 181 0.00 -8.19 -16.16
N LYS A 182 -0.58 -7.51 -15.17
CA LYS A 182 0.09 -6.44 -14.43
C LYS A 182 1.08 -7.04 -13.44
N ILE A 183 2.33 -6.58 -13.48
CA ILE A 183 3.41 -7.02 -12.58
C ILE A 183 3.91 -5.89 -11.67
N SER A 184 3.65 -4.62 -12.05
CA SER A 184 3.99 -3.43 -11.27
C SER A 184 2.89 -2.41 -11.33
N GLY A 185 2.55 -1.79 -10.20
CA GLY A 185 1.71 -0.59 -10.15
C GLY A 185 2.52 0.65 -9.80
N SER A 186 2.26 1.76 -10.50
CA SER A 186 2.92 3.06 -10.24
C SER A 186 2.04 4.02 -9.43
N ALA A 187 2.68 4.82 -8.58
CA ALA A 187 2.08 5.96 -7.92
C ALA A 187 3.09 7.10 -7.76
N TYR A 188 2.57 8.32 -7.59
CA TYR A 188 3.38 9.53 -7.67
C TYR A 188 3.06 10.52 -6.55
N LYS A 189 4.06 11.28 -6.13
CA LYS A 189 3.91 12.42 -5.23
C LYS A 189 4.78 13.58 -5.72
N LEU A 190 4.12 14.65 -6.14
CA LEU A 190 4.79 15.87 -6.58
C LEU A 190 4.76 16.90 -5.45
N THR A 191 5.88 17.56 -5.23
CA THR A 191 6.06 18.68 -4.30
C THR A 191 6.65 19.86 -5.07
N ARG A 192 6.74 21.03 -4.44
CA ARG A 192 7.32 22.22 -5.09
C ARG A 192 8.77 22.01 -5.55
N LEU A 193 9.54 21.24 -4.80
CA LEU A 193 10.99 21.10 -5.04
C LEU A 193 11.38 19.73 -5.59
N ARG A 194 10.50 18.73 -5.50
CA ARG A 194 10.83 17.32 -5.77
C ARG A 194 9.63 16.54 -6.28
N SER A 195 9.92 15.54 -7.09
CA SER A 195 8.96 14.57 -7.58
C SER A 195 9.38 13.16 -7.19
N LEU A 196 8.42 12.39 -6.69
CA LEU A 196 8.58 10.97 -6.36
C LEU A 196 7.73 10.13 -7.30
N HIS A 197 8.35 9.13 -7.92
CA HIS A 197 7.69 7.97 -8.52
C HIS A 197 8.05 6.76 -7.67
N HIS A 198 7.05 6.06 -7.14
CA HIS A 198 7.27 4.74 -6.61
C HIS A 198 6.40 3.70 -7.30
N GLY A 199 6.85 2.47 -7.29
CA GLY A 199 6.07 1.35 -7.78
C GLY A 199 6.42 0.06 -7.07
N THR A 200 5.61 -0.94 -7.34
CA THR A 200 5.80 -2.31 -6.85
C THR A 200 6.38 -3.19 -7.94
N CYS A 201 6.89 -4.36 -7.62
CA CYS A 201 7.21 -5.40 -8.60
C CYS A 201 6.92 -6.75 -7.96
N LEU A 202 5.93 -7.47 -8.51
CA LEU A 202 5.56 -8.81 -8.08
C LEU A 202 6.59 -9.80 -8.58
N LEU A 203 7.57 -10.12 -7.74
CA LEU A 203 8.64 -11.05 -8.07
C LEU A 203 8.17 -12.48 -7.86
N SER A 204 7.83 -12.84 -6.63
CA SER A 204 7.55 -14.22 -6.22
C SER A 204 6.63 -14.28 -4.99
N SER A 205 5.61 -13.40 -4.94
CA SER A 205 4.67 -13.36 -3.82
C SER A 205 3.96 -14.72 -3.64
N PRO A 206 4.09 -15.37 -2.47
CA PRO A 206 3.36 -16.61 -2.20
C PRO A 206 1.86 -16.35 -2.01
N ASN A 207 1.47 -15.10 -1.76
CA ASN A 207 0.08 -14.72 -1.51
C ASN A 207 -0.70 -14.34 -2.78
N LEU A 208 -0.07 -14.39 -3.96
CA LEU A 208 -0.70 -14.02 -5.23
C LEU A 208 -2.13 -14.56 -5.40
N PRO A 209 -2.46 -15.84 -5.05
CA PRO A 209 -3.83 -16.37 -5.15
C PRO A 209 -4.83 -15.70 -4.20
N ASN A 210 -4.36 -15.18 -3.07
CA ASN A 210 -5.17 -14.63 -1.98
C ASN A 210 -5.27 -13.09 -2.03
N ILE A 211 -4.37 -12.39 -2.73
CA ILE A 211 -4.39 -10.92 -2.86
C ILE A 211 -5.78 -10.41 -3.21
N GLY A 212 -6.45 -11.06 -4.17
CA GLY A 212 -7.79 -10.67 -4.61
C GLY A 212 -8.85 -10.68 -3.51
N GLN A 213 -8.69 -11.47 -2.44
CA GLN A 213 -9.64 -11.55 -1.33
C GLN A 213 -9.48 -10.37 -0.37
N TYR A 214 -8.24 -9.93 -0.12
CA TYR A 214 -7.96 -8.74 0.69
C TYR A 214 -8.42 -7.45 0.01
N LEU A 215 -8.39 -7.39 -1.32
CA LEU A 215 -8.74 -6.21 -2.12
C LEU A 215 -10.21 -6.19 -2.60
N ARG A 216 -11.08 -6.97 -1.95
CA ARG A 216 -12.52 -7.04 -2.24
C ARG A 216 -13.31 -6.77 -0.97
N SER A 217 -13.64 -5.51 -0.74
CA SER A 217 -14.50 -5.14 0.37
C SER A 217 -15.90 -5.75 0.24
N PRO A 218 -16.46 -6.33 1.32
CA PRO A 218 -17.87 -6.74 1.36
C PRO A 218 -18.82 -5.53 1.33
N ALA A 219 -18.40 -4.36 1.81
CA ALA A 219 -19.22 -3.14 1.82
C ALA A 219 -19.24 -2.41 0.48
N ALA A 220 -18.34 -2.74 -0.46
CA ALA A 220 -18.21 -2.04 -1.74
C ALA A 220 -19.54 -1.88 -2.52
N PRO A 221 -20.42 -2.89 -2.62
CA PRO A 221 -21.70 -2.75 -3.34
C PRO A 221 -22.66 -1.72 -2.70
N TYR A 222 -22.48 -1.43 -1.42
CA TYR A 222 -23.32 -0.52 -0.63
C TYR A 222 -22.71 0.88 -0.52
N ILE A 223 -21.46 1.07 -0.93
CA ILE A 223 -20.75 2.34 -0.82
C ILE A 223 -20.80 3.10 -2.16
N MET A 224 -21.19 4.37 -2.11
CA MET A 224 -20.94 5.35 -3.17
C MET A 224 -19.91 6.36 -2.67
N ALA A 225 -18.76 6.41 -3.32
CA ALA A 225 -17.70 7.38 -3.00
C ALA A 225 -17.39 8.23 -4.23
N ARG A 226 -16.94 9.46 -4.00
CA ARG A 226 -16.35 10.34 -5.04
C ARG A 226 -14.82 10.30 -5.04
N GLY A 227 -14.24 9.30 -4.36
CA GLY A 227 -12.80 9.13 -4.20
C GLY A 227 -12.13 8.46 -5.40
N VAL A 228 -10.81 8.24 -5.29
CA VAL A 228 -10.05 7.49 -6.30
C VAL A 228 -10.29 5.99 -6.10
N GLU A 229 -11.00 5.36 -7.03
CA GLU A 229 -11.22 3.90 -7.03
C GLU A 229 -10.01 3.15 -7.60
N SER A 230 -9.78 1.92 -7.15
CA SER A 230 -8.75 1.05 -7.74
C SER A 230 -9.19 0.47 -9.08
N VAL A 231 -8.27 0.41 -10.04
CA VAL A 231 -8.48 -0.29 -11.31
C VAL A 231 -8.00 -1.73 -11.20
N ARG A 232 -8.93 -2.67 -11.17
CA ARG A 232 -8.61 -4.12 -11.10
C ARG A 232 -7.89 -4.57 -12.37
N SER A 233 -6.86 -5.40 -12.19
CA SER A 233 -6.09 -5.99 -13.28
C SER A 233 -5.76 -7.45 -12.94
N LYS A 234 -5.62 -8.31 -13.96
CA LYS A 234 -4.98 -9.62 -13.77
C LYS A 234 -3.52 -9.37 -13.37
N ILE A 235 -3.01 -10.12 -12.41
CA ILE A 235 -1.64 -9.97 -11.89
C ILE A 235 -0.87 -11.28 -12.00
N ARG A 236 0.46 -11.19 -12.04
CA ARG A 236 1.35 -12.36 -12.08
C ARG A 236 2.68 -12.03 -11.40
N ASN A 237 3.34 -13.06 -10.87
CA ASN A 237 4.74 -13.03 -10.50
C ASN A 237 5.64 -13.10 -11.75
N VAL A 238 6.81 -12.47 -11.70
CA VAL A 238 7.86 -12.62 -12.72
C VAL A 238 8.83 -13.75 -12.42
N GLU A 239 8.75 -14.36 -11.25
CA GLU A 239 9.58 -15.49 -10.77
C GLU A 239 11.08 -15.17 -10.76
N LEU A 240 11.44 -14.02 -10.16
CA LEU A 240 12.82 -13.57 -9.98
C LEU A 240 13.21 -13.54 -8.50
N GLU A 241 14.50 -13.70 -8.22
CA GLU A 241 15.06 -13.47 -6.90
C GLU A 241 15.16 -11.97 -6.60
N THR A 242 14.90 -11.60 -5.35
CA THR A 242 14.92 -10.21 -4.90
C THR A 242 16.28 -9.54 -5.13
N SER A 243 17.38 -10.25 -4.83
CA SER A 243 18.74 -9.70 -5.00
C SER A 243 19.03 -9.38 -6.46
N ASP A 244 18.66 -10.26 -7.38
CA ASP A 244 18.95 -10.11 -8.80
C ASP A 244 18.17 -8.92 -9.38
N PHE A 245 16.91 -8.76 -8.96
CA PHE A 245 16.08 -7.61 -9.30
C PHE A 245 16.65 -6.30 -8.74
N GLU A 246 17.00 -6.25 -7.46
CA GLU A 246 17.58 -5.05 -6.83
C GLU A 246 18.90 -4.65 -7.51
N GLU A 247 19.79 -5.60 -7.78
CA GLU A 247 21.06 -5.37 -8.49
C GLU A 247 20.84 -4.81 -9.91
N ALA A 248 19.90 -5.39 -10.66
CA ALA A 248 19.58 -4.93 -12.01
C ALA A 248 18.97 -3.51 -12.02
N VAL A 249 18.09 -3.20 -11.07
CA VAL A 249 17.50 -1.86 -10.93
C VAL A 249 18.55 -0.83 -10.53
N VAL A 250 19.47 -1.16 -9.63
CA VAL A 250 20.60 -0.28 -9.26
C VAL A 250 21.52 -0.05 -10.46
N ALA A 251 21.80 -1.09 -11.26
CA ALA A 251 22.63 -0.95 -12.47
C ALA A 251 21.99 -0.05 -13.54
N GLU A 252 20.69 -0.19 -13.77
CA GLU A 252 19.93 0.67 -14.69
C GLU A 252 19.85 2.13 -14.19
N PHE A 253 19.65 2.30 -12.89
CA PHE A 253 19.69 3.63 -12.27
C PHE A 253 21.07 4.29 -12.41
N GLY A 254 22.14 3.54 -12.15
CA GLY A 254 23.52 3.98 -12.32
C GLY A 254 23.85 4.36 -13.77
N SER A 255 23.31 3.62 -14.74
CA SER A 255 23.44 3.94 -16.16
C SER A 255 22.72 5.24 -16.56
N MET A 256 21.60 5.57 -15.90
CA MET A 256 20.84 6.79 -16.18
C MET A 256 21.43 8.04 -15.54
N TYR A 257 21.97 7.93 -14.32
CA TYR A 257 22.29 9.10 -13.49
C TYR A 257 23.76 9.16 -13.04
N GLY A 258 24.49 8.06 -13.13
CA GLY A 258 25.85 7.89 -12.62
C GLY A 258 25.89 6.84 -11.50
N ASN A 259 27.02 6.14 -11.37
CA ASN A 259 27.18 5.10 -10.36
C ASN A 259 27.27 5.69 -8.94
N ALA A 260 26.55 5.06 -8.00
CA ALA A 260 26.63 5.35 -6.57
C ALA A 260 26.56 4.02 -5.81
N ASP A 261 27.35 3.90 -4.74
CA ASP A 261 27.29 2.73 -3.87
C ASP A 261 25.95 2.69 -3.12
N ALA A 262 25.34 1.51 -3.04
CA ALA A 262 24.11 1.30 -2.30
C ALA A 262 24.39 1.36 -0.78
N GLU A 263 23.72 2.28 -0.08
CA GLU A 263 23.75 2.37 1.37
C GLU A 263 22.55 1.64 1.99
N PHE A 264 22.82 0.70 2.88
CA PHE A 264 21.78 -0.05 3.57
C PHE A 264 21.33 0.67 4.83
N ILE A 265 20.02 0.90 4.97
CA ILE A 265 19.42 1.56 6.13
C ILE A 265 18.93 0.49 7.11
N ASP A 266 19.54 0.44 8.29
CA ASP A 266 19.09 -0.38 9.42
C ASP A 266 17.99 0.35 10.22
N GLU A 267 17.08 -0.39 10.87
CA GLU A 267 15.97 0.20 11.64
C GLU A 267 16.46 1.12 12.77
N ASN A 268 17.45 0.66 13.53
CA ASN A 268 18.06 1.42 14.62
C ASN A 268 18.70 2.73 14.12
N GLU A 269 19.19 2.76 12.88
CA GLU A 269 19.73 3.96 12.28
C GLU A 269 18.60 4.91 11.85
N ALA A 270 17.58 4.38 11.16
CA ALA A 270 16.42 5.16 10.74
C ALA A 270 15.72 5.84 11.94
N PHE A 271 15.55 5.10 13.05
CA PHE A 271 14.94 5.63 14.26
C PHE A 271 15.81 6.62 15.03
N GLN A 272 17.08 6.84 14.69
CA GLN A 272 17.84 7.95 15.29
C GLN A 272 17.44 9.31 14.70
N ASN A 273 16.78 9.33 13.55
CA ASN A 273 16.30 10.55 12.92
C ASN A 273 14.90 10.95 13.42
N GLN A 274 14.79 12.14 14.03
CA GLN A 274 13.52 12.64 14.60
C GLN A 274 12.41 12.87 13.56
N ILE A 275 12.76 13.18 12.30
CA ILE A 275 11.77 13.39 11.23
C ILE A 275 11.15 12.04 10.83
N ILE A 276 11.98 10.99 10.74
CA ILE A 276 11.51 9.63 10.47
C ILE A 276 10.61 9.15 11.62
N GLN A 277 11.03 9.34 12.88
CA GLN A 277 10.19 9.00 14.04
C GLN A 277 8.84 9.73 14.01
N LYS A 278 8.82 11.02 13.65
CA LYS A 278 7.59 11.79 13.53
C LYS A 278 6.70 11.26 12.39
N GLY A 279 7.29 10.99 11.23
CA GLY A 279 6.58 10.40 10.09
C GLY A 279 5.99 9.03 10.39
N PHE A 280 6.71 8.22 11.19
CA PHE A 280 6.29 6.91 11.67
C PHE A 280 5.09 7.02 12.62
N LYS A 281 5.18 7.90 13.62
CA LYS A 281 4.07 8.17 14.57
C LYS A 281 2.81 8.69 13.88
N GLU A 282 2.96 9.46 12.80
CA GLU A 282 1.83 9.94 12.02
C GLU A 282 1.16 8.81 11.23
N ILE A 283 1.93 7.95 10.55
CA ILE A 283 1.37 6.94 9.64
C ILE A 283 0.78 5.71 10.37
N ILE A 284 1.20 5.45 11.61
CA ILE A 284 0.62 4.41 12.46
C ILE A 284 -0.70 4.84 13.12
N ASP A 285 -0.98 6.14 13.18
CA ASP A 285 -2.21 6.67 13.80
C ASP A 285 -3.43 6.28 12.94
N ASP A 286 -4.45 5.69 13.56
CA ASP A 286 -5.71 5.35 12.90
C ASP A 286 -6.37 6.58 12.26
N LYS A 287 -6.16 7.78 12.81
CA LYS A 287 -6.63 9.02 12.18
C LYS A 287 -6.01 9.24 10.81
N TRP A 288 -4.75 8.88 10.63
CA TRP A 288 -4.11 8.94 9.32
C TRP A 288 -4.71 7.88 8.38
N THR A 289 -4.95 6.67 8.87
CA THR A 289 -5.48 5.58 8.05
C THR A 289 -6.94 5.81 7.66
N TYR A 290 -7.81 6.22 8.57
CA TYR A 290 -9.26 6.27 8.38
C TYR A 290 -9.82 7.68 8.19
N GLU A 291 -9.32 8.69 8.92
CA GLU A 291 -9.92 10.04 8.89
C GLU A 291 -9.46 10.88 7.68
N GLN A 292 -8.59 10.31 6.86
CA GLN A 292 -8.24 10.87 5.55
C GLN A 292 -9.21 10.48 4.44
N THR A 293 -10.23 9.68 4.74
CA THR A 293 -11.21 9.17 3.78
C THR A 293 -12.13 10.29 3.25
N PRO A 294 -12.23 10.47 1.91
CA PRO A 294 -13.18 11.41 1.31
C PRO A 294 -14.63 11.09 1.67
N ARG A 295 -15.55 12.04 1.44
CA ARG A 295 -16.98 11.82 1.68
C ARG A 295 -17.50 10.61 0.89
N PHE A 296 -18.29 9.77 1.55
CA PHE A 296 -18.97 8.62 0.93
C PHE A 296 -20.33 8.39 1.59
N LEU A 297 -21.22 7.73 0.85
CA LEU A 297 -22.50 7.23 1.33
C LEU A 297 -22.44 5.71 1.42
N PHE A 298 -22.97 5.15 2.50
CA PHE A 298 -23.28 3.73 2.61
C PHE A 298 -24.80 3.60 2.68
N SER A 299 -25.41 2.80 1.79
CA SER A 299 -26.85 2.54 1.83
C SER A 299 -27.23 1.13 1.42
N THR A 300 -28.22 0.55 2.10
CA THR A 300 -28.80 -0.78 1.76
C THR A 300 -29.93 -0.71 0.75
N HIS A 301 -30.38 0.50 0.41
CA HIS A 301 -31.41 0.78 -0.58
C HIS A 301 -30.98 1.91 -1.52
N SER A 302 -31.64 2.00 -2.68
CA SER A 302 -31.46 3.08 -3.64
C SER A 302 -32.11 4.36 -3.11
N ASN A 303 -31.50 5.51 -3.38
CA ASN A 303 -32.00 6.82 -2.96
C ASN A 303 -31.64 7.90 -4.00
N ALA A 304 -32.01 9.15 -3.73
CA ALA A 304 -31.79 10.25 -4.68
C ALA A 304 -30.31 10.57 -4.95
N GLU A 305 -29.39 10.23 -4.03
CA GLU A 305 -27.95 10.40 -4.26
C GLU A 305 -27.31 9.15 -4.89
N ASP A 306 -27.84 7.95 -4.61
CA ASP A 306 -27.34 6.68 -5.13
C ASP A 306 -28.49 5.81 -5.68
N GLU A 307 -28.76 5.95 -6.98
CA GLU A 307 -29.84 5.25 -7.68
C GLU A 307 -29.53 3.78 -8.01
N ARG A 308 -28.32 3.29 -7.68
CA ARG A 308 -27.92 1.91 -8.00
C ARG A 308 -28.79 0.91 -7.24
N ILE A 309 -29.21 -0.15 -7.93
CA ILE A 309 -29.88 -1.30 -7.30
C ILE A 309 -28.88 -1.97 -6.35
N LYS A 310 -29.27 -2.13 -5.08
CA LYS A 310 -28.45 -2.76 -4.06
C LYS A 310 -28.61 -4.27 -4.07
N PRO A 311 -27.55 -5.05 -3.74
CA PRO A 311 -27.69 -6.48 -3.55
C PRO A 311 -28.71 -6.79 -2.46
N ALA A 312 -29.46 -7.87 -2.65
CA ALA A 312 -30.39 -8.35 -1.64
C ALA A 312 -29.66 -8.63 -0.32
N LEU A 313 -30.27 -8.22 0.78
CA LEU A 313 -29.78 -8.53 2.12
C LEU A 313 -29.96 -10.02 2.43
N PRO A 314 -29.07 -10.63 3.23
CA PRO A 314 -29.25 -12.00 3.71
C PRO A 314 -30.61 -12.22 4.37
N ASP A 315 -31.18 -13.42 4.22
CA ASP A 315 -32.53 -13.74 4.68
C ASP A 315 -32.67 -13.73 6.20
N GLU A 316 -31.56 -13.83 6.93
CA GLU A 316 -31.53 -13.75 8.40
C GLU A 316 -31.76 -12.33 8.92
N ILE A 317 -31.66 -11.31 8.07
CA ILE A 317 -31.90 -9.91 8.45
C ILE A 317 -33.41 -9.62 8.38
N PRO A 318 -34.04 -9.18 9.50
CA PRO A 318 -35.45 -8.80 9.51
C PRO A 318 -35.77 -7.76 8.43
N LYS A 319 -36.93 -7.86 7.78
CA LYS A 319 -37.37 -6.90 6.75
C LYS A 319 -38.56 -6.08 7.27
N PRO A 320 -38.61 -4.75 7.05
CA PRO A 320 -37.60 -3.94 6.33
C PRO A 320 -36.33 -3.70 7.16
N PHE A 321 -35.18 -3.63 6.50
CA PHE A 321 -33.92 -3.20 7.12
C PHE A 321 -33.18 -2.25 6.18
N GLU A 322 -33.22 -0.98 6.53
CA GLU A 322 -32.66 0.12 5.76
C GLU A 322 -31.58 0.82 6.57
N VAL A 323 -30.45 1.04 5.92
CA VAL A 323 -29.34 1.81 6.47
C VAL A 323 -28.99 2.89 5.48
N LEU A 324 -28.75 4.10 5.99
CA LEU A 324 -28.17 5.22 5.26
C LEU A 324 -27.15 5.92 6.16
N ILE A 325 -25.90 5.99 5.73
CA ILE A 325 -24.81 6.65 6.45
C ILE A 325 -24.10 7.57 5.46
N ASP A 326 -24.08 8.87 5.74
CA ASP A 326 -23.24 9.87 5.08
C ASP A 326 -22.04 10.16 5.97
N ALA A 327 -20.84 9.86 5.49
CA ALA A 327 -19.62 10.00 6.26
C ALA A 327 -18.55 10.77 5.51
N ARG A 328 -17.75 11.55 6.25
CA ARG A 328 -16.60 12.28 5.72
C ARG A 328 -15.50 12.29 6.78
N HIS A 329 -14.25 12.09 6.36
CA HIS A 329 -13.12 12.00 7.30
C HIS A 329 -13.33 10.92 8.38
N GLY A 330 -14.00 9.83 8.00
CA GLY A 330 -14.36 8.74 8.91
C GLY A 330 -15.47 9.06 9.91
N GLU A 331 -15.91 10.32 10.02
CA GLU A 331 -17.00 10.77 10.89
C GLU A 331 -18.35 10.64 10.17
N ILE A 332 -19.37 10.15 10.89
CA ILE A 332 -20.75 10.09 10.41
C ILE A 332 -21.39 11.47 10.54
N LEU A 333 -21.69 12.10 9.42
CA LEU A 333 -22.37 13.41 9.37
C LEU A 333 -23.88 13.26 9.60
N SER A 334 -24.47 12.25 8.98
CA SER A 334 -25.85 11.83 9.18
C SER A 334 -25.96 10.32 9.03
N GLY A 335 -26.78 9.70 9.87
CA GLY A 335 -26.98 8.25 9.86
C GLY A 335 -28.39 7.88 10.28
N GLY A 336 -28.95 6.85 9.64
CA GLY A 336 -30.20 6.22 10.03
C GLY A 336 -30.14 4.72 9.78
N ILE A 337 -30.66 3.94 10.73
CA ILE A 337 -30.80 2.48 10.64
C ILE A 337 -32.24 2.14 11.03
N THR A 338 -32.87 1.18 10.35
CA THR A 338 -34.16 0.65 10.81
C THR A 338 -34.03 0.08 12.22
N ASP A 339 -34.99 0.40 13.08
CA ASP A 339 -35.00 0.03 14.50
C ASP A 339 -33.76 0.50 15.28
N MET A 340 -33.19 1.65 14.88
CA MET A 340 -32.07 2.27 15.59
C MET A 340 -32.41 2.49 17.06
N SER A 341 -31.52 2.05 17.95
CA SER A 341 -31.67 2.28 19.38
C SER A 341 -31.73 3.78 19.69
N PRO A 342 -32.70 4.25 20.48
CA PRO A 342 -32.81 5.67 20.84
C PRO A 342 -31.70 6.14 21.80
N THR A 343 -30.91 5.22 22.36
CA THR A 343 -29.90 5.55 23.38
C THR A 343 -28.56 6.03 22.81
N ASN A 344 -28.25 5.75 21.54
CA ASN A 344 -26.96 6.06 20.93
C ASN A 344 -27.12 6.84 19.61
N ALA A 345 -26.56 8.05 19.55
CA ALA A 345 -26.52 8.83 18.33
C ALA A 345 -25.41 8.32 17.39
N LEU A 346 -25.74 8.13 16.11
CA LEU A 346 -24.76 7.84 15.06
C LEU A 346 -23.94 9.07 14.66
N ASN A 347 -24.58 10.24 14.62
CA ASN A 347 -23.95 11.47 14.15
C ASN A 347 -22.78 11.87 15.07
N GLY A 348 -21.64 12.19 14.46
CA GLY A 348 -20.39 12.51 15.15
C GLY A 348 -19.57 11.29 15.56
N ALA A 349 -20.08 10.07 15.44
CA ALA A 349 -19.28 8.87 15.67
C ALA A 349 -18.30 8.66 14.51
N HIS A 350 -17.07 8.24 14.84
CA HIS A 350 -16.08 7.86 13.85
C HIS A 350 -16.20 6.37 13.56
N ILE A 351 -16.46 5.98 12.30
CA ILE A 351 -16.76 4.59 11.90
C ILE A 351 -15.71 3.60 12.38
N HIS A 352 -14.42 3.94 12.27
CA HIS A 352 -13.31 3.07 12.68
C HIS A 352 -13.21 2.89 14.21
N THR A 353 -13.86 3.75 15.00
CA THR A 353 -13.87 3.64 16.47
C THR A 353 -15.03 2.78 16.98
N ILE A 354 -16.05 2.54 16.15
CA ILE A 354 -17.16 1.65 16.48
C ILE A 354 -16.59 0.23 16.60
N GLN A 355 -16.76 -0.38 17.77
CA GLN A 355 -16.30 -1.75 18.05
C GLN A 355 -17.43 -2.78 17.95
N ASP A 356 -18.69 -2.34 17.91
CA ASP A 356 -19.84 -3.21 17.73
C ASP A 356 -21.08 -2.41 17.26
N TRP A 357 -21.55 -2.68 16.05
CA TRP A 357 -22.77 -2.06 15.51
C TRP A 357 -24.05 -2.54 16.21
N ARG A 358 -23.99 -3.62 16.99
CA ARG A 358 -25.12 -4.08 17.82
C ARG A 358 -25.56 -3.05 18.86
N GLN A 359 -24.70 -2.08 19.19
CA GLN A 359 -25.08 -0.95 20.05
C GLN A 359 -26.04 0.06 19.39
N TYR A 360 -26.16 0.03 18.07
CA TYR A 360 -27.05 0.91 17.29
C TYR A 360 -28.25 0.16 16.71
N THR A 361 -28.10 -1.12 16.37
CA THR A 361 -29.19 -1.97 15.85
C THR A 361 -28.97 -3.42 16.30
N GLU A 362 -29.93 -3.99 17.02
CA GLU A 362 -29.77 -5.32 17.64
C GLU A 362 -29.90 -6.48 16.63
N GLY A 363 -29.49 -7.67 17.04
CA GLY A 363 -29.67 -8.91 16.27
C GLY A 363 -28.84 -8.98 14.98
N ALA A 364 -29.41 -9.64 13.96
CA ALA A 364 -28.71 -9.97 12.72
C ALA A 364 -28.26 -8.73 11.90
N GLY A 365 -28.95 -7.60 12.04
CA GLY A 365 -28.59 -6.34 11.37
C GLY A 365 -27.26 -5.77 11.87
N GLY A 366 -27.08 -5.71 13.19
CA GLY A 366 -25.82 -5.25 13.80
C GLY A 366 -24.64 -6.17 13.48
N GLU A 367 -24.86 -7.49 13.53
CA GLU A 367 -23.84 -8.46 13.13
C GLU A 367 -23.45 -8.35 11.66
N TRP A 368 -24.42 -8.07 10.78
CA TRP A 368 -24.15 -7.83 9.38
C TRP A 368 -23.34 -6.55 9.15
N LEU A 369 -23.67 -5.46 9.84
CA LEU A 369 -22.89 -4.21 9.79
C LEU A 369 -21.46 -4.40 10.31
N ASN A 370 -21.27 -5.18 11.37
CA ASN A 370 -19.93 -5.56 11.83
C ASN A 370 -19.10 -6.19 10.70
N ARG A 371 -19.68 -7.13 9.95
CA ARG A 371 -19.01 -7.74 8.78
C ARG A 371 -18.72 -6.74 7.67
N MET A 372 -19.65 -5.81 7.38
CA MET A 372 -19.45 -4.80 6.34
C MET A 372 -18.31 -3.84 6.67
N PHE A 373 -18.21 -3.40 7.94
CA PHE A 373 -17.20 -2.44 8.38
C PHE A 373 -15.91 -3.09 8.93
N GLY A 374 -15.80 -4.42 8.88
CA GLY A 374 -14.60 -5.16 9.29
C GLY A 374 -14.38 -5.22 10.80
N ILE A 375 -15.46 -5.17 11.57
CA ILE A 375 -15.48 -5.36 13.01
C ILE A 375 -15.63 -6.87 13.30
N LYS A 376 -14.90 -7.35 14.29
CA LYS A 376 -14.97 -8.75 14.73
C LYS A 376 -16.30 -9.01 15.42
N SER A 377 -16.97 -10.09 15.03
CA SER A 377 -18.17 -10.62 15.70
C SER A 377 -17.84 -11.36 16.98
#